data_AF-A0A4P6X4N1-F1
#
_entry.id   AF-A0A4P6X4N1-F1
#
_cell.length_a   1.000
_cell.length_b   1.000
_cell.length_c   1.000
_cell.angle_alpha   90.00
_cell.angle_beta   90.00
_cell.angle_gamma   90.00
#
_symmetry.space_group_name_H-M   'P 1'
#
loop_
_entity.id
_entity.type
_entity.pdbx_description
1 polymer ?
#
loop_
_entity_poly.entity_id
_entity_poly.type
_entity_poly.pdbx_seq_one_letter_code
_entity_poly.pdbx_strand_id
1 'polypeptide(L)'
;MLAYAEHFDCEWPNNLADDFGEIITCHFDDPEKSLAYVIIAASETDDAEFLQLMGCGNLEDVLCDPSPELLDRIVSEAHRSARFRWLLSNPFKVAISSKAWEAIKIFRITGPHEEPALSTVPPRE
;
A
#
# COMPACT_ATOMS: atom_id res chain seq x y z
N MET A 1 12.22 -2.69 11.91
CA MET A 1 13.27 -3.15 10.99
C MET A 1 13.55 -4.66 11.10
N LEU A 2 13.84 -5.22 12.27
CA LEU A 2 14.15 -6.67 12.42
C LEU A 2 12.96 -7.62 12.16
N ALA A 3 11.72 -7.21 12.47
CA ALA A 3 10.56 -8.11 12.41
C ALA A 3 10.16 -8.58 11.00
N TYR A 4 10.45 -7.79 9.94
CA TYR A 4 10.10 -8.17 8.56
C TYR A 4 11.13 -9.14 7.96
N ALA A 5 12.43 -8.86 8.15
CA ALA A 5 13.51 -9.75 7.74
C ALA A 5 13.41 -11.12 8.45
N GLU A 6 13.05 -11.14 9.73
CA GLU A 6 12.80 -12.37 10.50
C GLU A 6 11.55 -13.15 10.04
N HIS A 7 10.51 -12.47 9.53
CA HIS A 7 9.27 -13.12 9.11
C HIS A 7 9.38 -13.77 7.72
N PHE A 8 10.22 -13.24 6.84
CA PHE A 8 10.35 -13.67 5.43
C PHE A 8 11.68 -14.38 5.10
N ASP A 9 12.47 -14.75 6.12
CA ASP A 9 13.79 -15.40 5.97
C ASP A 9 14.69 -14.69 4.93
N CYS A 10 14.60 -13.36 4.92
CA CYS A 10 15.22 -12.51 3.93
C CYS A 10 16.41 -11.80 4.56
N GLU A 11 17.63 -12.27 4.26
CA GLU A 11 18.84 -11.50 4.55
C GLU A 11 18.88 -10.30 3.61
N TRP A 12 18.40 -9.15 4.09
CA TRP A 12 18.53 -7.91 3.33
C TRP A 12 20.02 -7.56 3.24
N PRO A 13 20.54 -7.22 2.04
CA PRO A 13 21.89 -6.71 1.92
C PRO A 13 22.09 -5.55 2.89
N ASN A 14 23.13 -5.60 3.72
CA ASN A 14 23.37 -4.59 4.77
C ASN A 14 23.41 -3.14 4.24
N ASN A 15 23.71 -2.96 2.96
CA ASN A 15 23.73 -1.65 2.30
C ASN A 15 22.34 -1.14 1.87
N LEU A 16 21.29 -1.96 1.96
CA LEU A 16 19.92 -1.60 1.60
C LEU A 16 18.97 -1.63 2.80
N ALA A 17 19.42 -2.16 3.95
CA ALA A 17 18.58 -2.34 5.13
C ALA A 17 18.00 -1.01 5.64
N ASP A 18 18.80 0.07 5.62
CA ASP A 18 18.36 1.40 6.03
C ASP A 18 17.32 1.98 5.04
N ASP A 19 17.54 1.84 3.73
CA ASP A 19 16.64 2.34 2.68
C ASP A 19 15.27 1.65 2.74
N PHE A 20 15.25 0.33 2.88
CA PHE A 20 13.99 -0.39 3.03
C PHE A 20 13.34 -0.13 4.39
N GLY A 21 14.13 0.04 5.45
CA GLY A 21 13.65 0.47 6.75
C GLY A 21 12.88 1.79 6.65
N GLU A 22 13.43 2.76 5.92
CA GLU A 22 12.76 4.02 5.63
C GLU A 22 11.42 3.82 4.89
N ILE A 23 11.40 3.01 3.83
CA ILE A 23 10.20 2.77 3.03
C ILE A 23 9.08 2.19 3.91
N ILE A 24 9.38 1.17 4.70
CA ILE A 24 8.35 0.48 5.49
C ILE A 24 7.91 1.26 6.73
N THR A 25 8.68 2.25 7.22
CA THR A 25 8.31 3.04 8.41
C THR A 25 7.89 4.48 8.13
N CYS A 26 8.06 5.00 6.91
CA CYS A 26 7.78 6.41 6.60
C CYS A 26 6.32 6.84 6.77
N HIS A 27 5.38 5.89 6.86
CA HIS A 27 3.96 6.16 7.01
C HIS A 27 3.60 6.91 8.29
N PHE A 28 4.43 6.83 9.35
CA PHE A 28 4.21 7.56 10.59
C PHE A 28 4.68 9.03 10.54
N ASP A 29 5.60 9.37 9.63
CA ASP A 29 6.27 10.67 9.61
C ASP A 29 5.85 11.53 8.42
N ASP A 30 5.54 10.92 7.27
CA ASP A 30 5.23 11.62 6.03
C ASP A 30 4.23 10.81 5.17
N PRO A 31 2.92 11.10 5.26
CA PRO A 31 1.91 10.38 4.48
C PRO A 31 2.01 10.63 2.97
N GLU A 32 2.59 11.76 2.56
CA GLU A 32 2.82 12.07 1.13
C GLU A 32 3.91 11.18 0.55
N LYS A 33 5.00 11.02 1.30
CA LYS A 33 6.10 10.12 0.96
C LYS A 33 5.66 8.66 0.98
N SER A 34 4.87 8.28 1.99
CA SER A 34 4.29 6.94 2.07
C SER A 34 3.44 6.61 0.84
N LEU A 35 2.53 7.52 0.44
CA LEU A 35 1.74 7.33 -0.78
C LEU A 35 2.64 7.22 -2.02
N ALA A 36 3.68 8.04 -2.13
CA ALA A 36 4.62 7.96 -3.25
C ALA A 36 5.30 6.59 -3.33
N TYR A 37 5.74 6.02 -2.20
CA TYR A 37 6.32 4.67 -2.19
C TYR A 37 5.30 3.58 -2.55
N VAL A 38 4.05 3.70 -2.13
CA VAL A 38 2.98 2.77 -2.55
C VAL A 38 2.79 2.82 -4.08
N ILE A 39 2.76 4.00 -4.67
CA ILE A 39 2.59 4.17 -6.12
C ILE A 39 3.80 3.63 -6.89
N ILE A 40 5.01 3.90 -6.40
CA ILE A 40 6.25 3.37 -6.98
C ILE A 40 6.26 1.85 -6.90
N ALA A 41 5.92 1.27 -5.74
CA ALA A 41 5.82 -0.18 -5.57
C ALA A 41 4.84 -0.78 -6.58
N ALA A 42 3.64 -0.20 -6.71
CA ALA A 42 2.64 -0.62 -7.69
C ALA A 42 3.14 -0.59 -9.14
N SER A 43 4.05 0.33 -9.45
CA SER A 43 4.56 0.52 -10.82
C SER A 43 5.77 -0.36 -11.12
N GLU A 44 6.64 -0.58 -10.13
CA GLU A 44 7.99 -1.09 -10.36
C GLU A 44 8.19 -2.54 -9.92
N THR A 45 7.35 -3.09 -9.04
CA THR A 45 7.51 -4.45 -8.54
C THR A 45 6.44 -5.42 -9.02
N ASP A 46 6.82 -6.69 -9.16
CA ASP A 46 5.91 -7.82 -9.36
C ASP A 46 5.80 -8.72 -8.11
N ASP A 47 6.50 -8.37 -7.03
CA ASP A 47 6.46 -9.09 -5.76
C ASP A 47 5.12 -8.83 -5.06
N ALA A 48 4.25 -9.85 -5.11
CA ALA A 48 2.90 -9.77 -4.55
C ALA A 48 2.90 -9.65 -3.02
N GLU A 49 3.87 -10.27 -2.33
CA GLU A 49 3.96 -10.21 -0.87
C GLU A 49 4.42 -8.81 -0.43
N PHE A 50 5.39 -8.23 -1.12
CA PHE A 50 5.79 -6.84 -0.89
C PHE A 50 4.65 -5.86 -1.18
N LEU A 51 3.88 -6.07 -2.26
CA LEU A 51 2.71 -5.24 -2.55
C LEU A 51 1.64 -5.36 -1.45
N GLN A 52 1.39 -6.55 -0.94
CA GLN A 52 0.47 -6.76 0.19
C GLN A 52 0.94 -6.01 1.45
N LEU A 53 2.24 -6.06 1.76
CA LEU A 53 2.82 -5.25 2.85
C LEU A 53 2.55 -3.76 2.65
N MET A 54 2.81 -3.24 1.45
CA MET A 54 2.57 -1.82 1.15
C MET A 54 1.09 -1.45 1.26
N GLY A 55 0.19 -2.39 0.93
CA GLY A 55 -1.26 -2.24 1.08
C GLY A 55 -1.72 -2.22 2.54
N CYS A 56 -1.35 -3.24 3.32
CA CYS A 56 -1.80 -3.41 4.71
C CYS A 56 -1.02 -2.55 5.73
N GLY A 57 0.15 -2.01 5.35
CA GLY A 57 0.92 -1.06 6.16
C GLY A 57 0.76 0.36 5.62
N ASN A 58 1.70 0.77 4.77
CA ASN A 58 1.83 2.14 4.29
C ASN A 58 0.52 2.77 3.77
N LEU A 59 -0.22 2.06 2.92
CA LEU A 59 -1.47 2.57 2.35
C LEU A 59 -2.60 2.62 3.38
N GLU A 60 -2.66 1.64 4.28
CA GLU A 60 -3.63 1.62 5.38
C GLU A 60 -3.45 2.85 6.29
N ASP A 61 -2.21 3.15 6.68
CA ASP A 61 -1.91 4.33 7.51
C ASP A 61 -2.21 5.65 6.80
N VAL A 62 -1.91 5.74 5.50
CA VAL A 62 -2.28 6.90 4.66
C VAL A 62 -3.81 7.11 4.65
N LEU A 63 -4.59 6.03 4.66
CA LEU A 63 -6.05 6.08 4.63
C LEU A 63 -6.68 6.24 6.04
N CYS A 64 -5.89 6.09 7.11
CA CYS A 64 -6.33 6.25 8.49
C CYS A 64 -6.85 7.66 8.77
N ASP A 65 -6.14 8.71 8.33
CA ASP A 65 -6.63 10.09 8.39
C ASP A 65 -6.06 10.98 7.26
N PRO A 66 -6.48 10.78 5.98
CA PRO A 66 -5.92 11.53 4.87
C PRO A 66 -6.38 12.99 4.86
N SER A 67 -5.50 13.90 4.45
CA SER A 67 -5.93 15.23 4.03
C SER A 67 -6.82 15.14 2.79
N PRO A 68 -7.68 16.14 2.53
CA PRO A 68 -8.49 16.17 1.30
C PRO A 68 -7.64 16.04 0.02
N GLU A 69 -6.50 16.71 -0.03
CA GLU A 69 -5.60 16.72 -1.19
C GLU A 69 -4.96 15.34 -1.41
N LEU A 70 -4.60 14.65 -0.32
CA LEU A 70 -4.06 13.29 -0.39
C LEU A 70 -5.13 12.30 -0.86
N LEU A 71 -6.37 12.47 -0.39
CA LEU A 71 -7.49 11.63 -0.81
C LEU A 71 -7.82 11.81 -2.30
N ASP A 72 -7.80 13.04 -2.81
CA ASP A 72 -7.99 13.31 -4.24
C ASP A 72 -6.92 12.63 -5.10
N ARG A 73 -5.66 12.61 -4.63
CA ARG A 73 -4.56 11.91 -5.32
C ARG A 73 -4.75 10.40 -5.31
N ILE A 74 -5.18 9.82 -4.20
CA ILE A 74 -5.51 8.38 -4.10
C ILE A 74 -6.60 8.01 -5.09
N VAL A 75 -7.67 8.80 -5.17
CA VAL A 75 -8.77 8.59 -6.13
C VAL A 75 -8.29 8.73 -7.56
N SER A 76 -7.48 9.74 -7.86
CA SER A 76 -6.87 9.94 -9.18
C SER A 76 -6.03 8.74 -9.61
N GLU A 77 -5.21 8.20 -8.70
CA GLU A 77 -4.38 7.03 -8.99
C GLU A 77 -5.22 5.77 -9.16
N ALA A 78 -6.28 5.60 -8.35
CA ALA A 78 -7.21 4.48 -8.47
C ALA A 78 -7.93 4.44 -9.83
N HIS A 79 -8.21 5.61 -10.41
CA HIS A 79 -8.76 5.70 -11.76
C HIS A 79 -7.76 5.25 -12.84
N ARG A 80 -6.46 5.50 -12.63
CA ARG A 80 -5.41 5.25 -13.61
C ARG A 80 -4.92 3.82 -13.55
N SER A 81 -4.50 3.35 -12.39
CA SER A 81 -3.73 2.12 -12.23
C SER A 81 -4.59 0.94 -11.79
N ALA A 82 -4.63 -0.12 -12.60
CA ALA A 82 -5.26 -1.36 -12.19
C ALA A 82 -4.57 -2.00 -10.98
N ARG A 83 -3.24 -1.87 -10.90
CA ARG A 83 -2.46 -2.41 -9.80
C ARG A 83 -2.67 -1.64 -8.50
N PHE A 84 -2.85 -0.32 -8.58
CA PHE A 84 -3.22 0.48 -7.43
C PHE A 84 -4.62 0.11 -6.89
N ARG A 85 -5.58 -0.22 -7.77
CA ARG A 85 -6.88 -0.77 -7.34
C ARG A 85 -6.77 -2.13 -6.62
N TRP A 86 -5.83 -2.97 -7.06
CA TRP A 86 -5.50 -4.21 -6.34
C TRP A 86 -4.96 -3.87 -4.94
N LEU A 87 -4.05 -2.90 -4.82
CA LEU A 87 -3.53 -2.44 -3.52
C LEU A 87 -4.62 -1.90 -2.59
N LEU A 88 -5.56 -1.09 -3.09
CA LEU A 88 -6.69 -0.56 -2.30
C LEU A 88 -7.60 -1.63 -1.69
N SER A 89 -7.47 -2.87 -2.17
CA SER A 89 -8.23 -4.02 -1.69
C SER A 89 -7.56 -4.74 -0.51
N ASN A 90 -6.31 -4.41 -0.19
CA ASN A 90 -5.55 -4.98 0.92
C ASN A 90 -5.85 -4.32 2.29
N PRO A 91 -5.95 -2.97 2.42
CA PRO A 91 -6.25 -2.35 3.71
C PRO A 91 -7.52 -2.88 4.37
N PHE A 92 -7.47 -3.07 5.69
CA PHE A 92 -8.63 -3.45 6.50
C PHE A 92 -9.54 -2.24 6.71
N LYS A 93 -10.85 -2.43 6.46
CA LYS A 93 -11.84 -1.36 6.66
C LYS A 93 -11.78 -0.72 8.05
N VAL A 94 -11.45 -1.48 9.08
CA VAL A 94 -11.41 -1.00 10.48
C VAL A 94 -10.25 -0.05 10.77
N ALA A 95 -9.20 -0.08 9.94
CA ALA A 95 -8.00 0.73 10.12
C ALA A 95 -8.04 2.04 9.31
N ILE A 96 -8.99 2.19 8.40
CA ILE A 96 -9.11 3.39 7.57
C ILE A 96 -10.28 4.28 8.01
N SER A 97 -10.16 5.59 7.80
CA SER A 97 -11.25 6.53 8.12
C SER A 97 -12.49 6.28 7.27
N SER A 98 -13.67 6.59 7.83
CA SER A 98 -14.94 6.51 7.09
C SER A 98 -14.94 7.36 5.81
N LYS A 99 -14.29 8.54 5.82
CA LYS A 99 -14.17 9.40 4.63
C LYS A 99 -13.35 8.73 3.53
N ALA A 100 -12.23 8.09 3.90
CA ALA A 100 -11.37 7.38 2.97
C ALA A 100 -12.10 6.15 2.41
N TRP A 101 -12.76 5.37 3.28
CA TRP A 101 -13.55 4.21 2.89
C TRP A 101 -14.60 4.56 1.82
N GLU A 102 -15.38 5.61 2.06
CA GLU A 102 -16.43 6.03 1.13
C GLU A 102 -15.88 6.45 -0.24
N ALA A 103 -14.70 7.08 -0.26
CA ALA A 103 -14.03 7.48 -1.50
C ALA A 103 -13.47 6.29 -2.28
N ILE A 104 -12.90 5.28 -1.59
CA ILE A 104 -12.15 4.20 -2.28
C ILE A 104 -12.97 2.94 -2.55
N LYS A 105 -14.09 2.72 -1.85
CA LYS A 105 -14.82 1.43 -1.91
C LYS A 105 -15.27 1.01 -3.31
N ILE A 106 -15.47 1.96 -4.22
CA ILE A 106 -15.87 1.70 -5.61
C ILE A 106 -14.73 1.16 -6.47
N PHE A 107 -13.47 1.38 -6.06
CA PHE A 107 -12.28 0.96 -6.79
C PHE A 107 -11.74 -0.39 -6.31
N ARG A 108 -12.15 -0.83 -5.11
CA ARG A 108 -11.77 -2.13 -4.57
C ARG A 108 -12.30 -3.25 -5.45
N ILE A 109 -11.51 -4.31 -5.56
CA ILE A 109 -11.85 -5.52 -6.32
C ILE A 109 -12.37 -6.65 -5.43
N THR A 110 -12.25 -6.52 -4.10
CA THR A 110 -12.72 -7.47 -3.09
C THR A 110 -13.66 -6.80 -2.08
N GLY A 111 -14.27 -7.61 -1.21
CA GLY A 111 -15.04 -7.13 -0.06
C GLY A 111 -14.21 -6.35 0.98
N PRO A 112 -14.88 -5.77 1.98
CA PRO A 112 -14.26 -4.90 3.01
C PRO A 112 -13.26 -5.57 3.95
N HIS A 113 -13.26 -6.90 4.01
CA HIS A 113 -12.42 -7.70 4.90
C HIS A 113 -11.75 -8.85 4.14
N GLU A 114 -11.63 -8.70 2.83
CA GLU A 114 -11.10 -9.71 1.93
C GLU A 114 -9.89 -9.15 1.22
N GLU A 115 -8.75 -9.80 1.38
CA GLU A 115 -7.56 -9.49 0.61
C GLU A 115 -7.68 -10.16 -0.78
N PRO A 116 -7.18 -9.51 -1.85
CA PRO A 116 -7.12 -10.14 -3.16
C PRO A 116 -6.07 -11.27 -3.17
N ALA A 117 -6.34 -12.35 -3.88
CA ALA A 117 -5.37 -13.43 -4.01
C ALA A 117 -4.06 -12.96 -4.69
N LEU A 118 -2.91 -13.41 -4.20
CA LEU A 118 -1.60 -13.02 -4.75
C LEU A 118 -1.46 -13.32 -6.25
N SER A 119 -2.11 -14.37 -6.74
CA SER A 119 -2.12 -14.73 -8.17
C SER A 119 -2.94 -13.79 -9.06
N THR A 120 -3.65 -12.81 -8.49
CA THR A 120 -4.50 -11.86 -9.23
C THR A 120 -3.89 -10.48 -9.36
N VAL A 121 -2.64 -10.30 -8.93
CA VAL A 121 -1.90 -9.05 -9.11
C VAL A 121 -1.88 -8.69 -10.60
N PRO A 122 -2.40 -7.51 -11.01
CA PRO A 122 -2.34 -7.07 -12.40
C PRO A 122 -0.90 -6.92 -12.89
N PRO A 123 -0.62 -7.10 -14.19
CA PRO A 123 0.70 -6.81 -14.76
C PRO A 123 1.07 -5.32 -14.62
N ARG A 124 2.37 -5.00 -14.71
CA ARG A 124 2.85 -3.60 -14.82
C ARG A 124 2.28 -2.94 -16.08
N GLU A 125 1.99 -1.65 -15.97
CA GLU A 125 1.57 -0.78 -17.07
C GLU A 125 2.78 -0.26 -17.87
#